data_AF-A0A9Q8PBQ6-F1
#
_entry.id   AF-A0A9Q8PBQ6-F1
#
_cell.length_a   1.000
_cell.length_b   1.000
_cell.length_c   1.000
_cell.angle_alpha   90.00
_cell.angle_beta   90.00
_cell.angle_gamma   90.00
#
_symmetry.space_group_name_H-M   'P 1'
#
loop_
_entity.id
_entity.type
_entity.pdbx_description
1 polymer ?
#
loop_
_entity_poly.entity_id
_entity_poly.type
_entity_poly.pdbx_seq_one_letter_code
_entity_poly.pdbx_strand_id
1 'polypeptide(L)'
;MAQHTLQTIPAELRNNIYELAFTSDQEGPIEFCKAAPPSNALLLACKQIHNEAVQIYRAAYHRYWSTSEFVIDILESDLTDDEKAAIRRIHPQDVERIPSLILTNHTAAWRLENNGRTEVMTPRFDEDNHELYVVVKTRTRG
;
A
#
# COMPACT_ATOMS: atom_id res chain seq x y z
N MET A 1 32.13 -6.33 27.74
CA MET A 1 30.80 -6.81 27.31
C MET A 1 30.78 -6.83 25.80
N ALA A 2 30.59 -7.98 25.15
CA ALA A 2 30.51 -8.04 23.70
C ALA A 2 29.16 -7.44 23.27
N GLN A 3 29.20 -6.37 22.49
CA GLN A 3 28.00 -5.75 21.96
C GLN A 3 27.56 -6.53 20.72
N HIS A 4 26.54 -7.38 20.89
CA HIS A 4 25.91 -8.09 19.78
C HIS A 4 25.14 -7.09 18.93
N THR A 5 25.74 -6.68 17.82
CA THR A 5 25.09 -5.80 16.84
C THR A 5 24.56 -6.62 15.67
N LEU A 6 23.61 -6.06 14.93
CA LEU A 6 23.08 -6.69 13.72
C LEU A 6 24.19 -7.03 12.70
N GLN A 7 25.32 -6.35 12.75
CA GLN A 7 26.47 -6.56 11.85
C GLN A 7 27.32 -7.77 12.23
N THR A 8 27.18 -8.28 13.46
CA THR A 8 27.98 -9.42 13.98
C THR A 8 27.36 -10.78 13.68
N ILE A 9 26.10 -10.82 13.23
CA ILE A 9 25.43 -12.07 12.83
C ILE A 9 25.68 -12.36 11.33
N PRO A 10 25.65 -13.64 10.90
CA PRO A 10 25.78 -14.03 9.50
C PRO A 10 24.79 -13.34 8.56
N ALA A 11 25.19 -13.16 7.30
CA ALA A 11 24.37 -12.49 6.27
C ALA A 11 23.00 -13.15 6.06
N GLU A 12 22.93 -14.47 6.11
CA GLU A 12 21.66 -15.22 5.98
C GLU A 12 20.66 -14.86 7.09
N LEU A 13 21.13 -14.73 8.33
CA LEU A 13 20.27 -14.33 9.45
C LEU A 13 19.85 -12.86 9.34
N ARG A 14 20.72 -11.98 8.81
CA ARG A 14 20.33 -10.59 8.54
C ARG A 14 19.25 -10.51 7.48
N ASN A 15 19.37 -11.29 6.40
CA ASN A 15 18.36 -11.36 5.34
C ASN A 15 17.00 -11.82 5.89
N ASN A 16 16.98 -12.86 6.73
CA ASN A 16 15.74 -13.30 7.38
C ASN A 16 15.13 -12.19 8.24
N ILE A 17 15.95 -11.42 8.97
CA ILE A 17 15.46 -10.27 9.74
C ILE A 17 14.89 -9.18 8.81
N TYR A 18 15.52 -8.91 7.66
CA TYR A 18 15.02 -7.96 6.68
C TYR A 18 13.69 -8.39 6.09
N GLU A 19 13.55 -9.66 5.73
CA GLU A 19 12.29 -10.23 5.23
C GLU A 19 11.18 -10.09 6.26
N LEU A 20 11.45 -10.45 7.52
CA LEU A 20 10.48 -10.28 8.60
C LEU A 20 10.13 -8.81 8.83
N ALA A 21 11.12 -7.92 8.84
CA ALA A 21 10.91 -6.48 9.08
C ALA A 21 10.11 -5.79 7.96
N PHE A 22 10.15 -6.31 6.73
CA PHE A 22 9.38 -5.77 5.61
C PHE A 22 8.10 -6.55 5.31
N THR A 23 7.83 -7.63 6.03
CA THR A 23 6.57 -8.36 5.90
C THR A 23 5.47 -7.57 6.60
N SER A 24 4.32 -7.46 5.93
CA SER A 24 3.12 -6.90 6.55
C SER A 24 2.42 -8.00 7.34
N ASP A 25 2.16 -7.77 8.63
CA ASP A 25 1.40 -8.68 9.50
C ASP A 25 -0.12 -8.57 9.30
N GLN A 26 -0.57 -7.84 8.27
CA GLN A 26 -2.00 -7.59 8.05
C GLN A 26 -2.65 -8.81 7.38
N GLU A 27 -3.54 -9.47 8.12
CA GLU A 27 -4.42 -10.50 7.59
C GLU A 27 -5.78 -9.89 7.22
N GLY A 28 -6.18 -10.05 5.96
CA GLY A 28 -7.48 -9.61 5.45
C GLY A 28 -7.45 -8.28 4.68
N PRO A 29 -8.64 -7.75 4.33
CA PRO A 29 -8.75 -6.53 3.56
C PRO A 29 -8.25 -5.31 4.33
N ILE A 30 -7.48 -4.45 3.66
CA ILE A 30 -6.87 -3.26 4.22
C ILE A 30 -7.72 -2.06 3.84
N GLU A 31 -8.18 -1.30 4.83
CA GLU A 31 -8.79 0.02 4.56
C GLU A 31 -7.75 0.92 3.89
N PHE A 32 -8.06 1.44 2.70
CA PHE A 32 -7.12 2.15 1.85
C PHE A 32 -6.54 3.40 2.53
N CYS A 33 -7.36 4.12 3.32
CA CYS A 33 -6.92 5.26 4.12
C CYS A 33 -5.97 4.89 5.27
N LYS A 34 -5.96 3.62 5.68
CA LYS A 34 -5.08 3.06 6.72
C LYS A 34 -3.94 2.23 6.12
N ALA A 35 -3.73 2.32 4.81
CA ALA A 35 -2.65 1.62 4.13
C ALA A 35 -1.29 1.96 4.78
N ALA A 36 -0.60 0.94 5.24
CA ALA A 36 0.68 1.01 5.91
C ALA A 36 1.68 0.09 5.18
N PRO A 37 2.27 0.54 4.06
CA PRO A 37 3.27 -0.24 3.36
C PRO A 37 4.53 -0.40 4.23
N PRO A 38 5.42 -1.37 3.90
CA PRO A 38 6.66 -1.58 4.64
C PRO A 38 7.48 -0.30 4.80
N SER A 39 8.00 -0.07 6.01
CA SER A 39 8.80 1.12 6.32
C SER A 39 10.21 1.02 5.73
N ASN A 40 10.70 2.13 5.16
CA ASN A 40 12.08 2.23 4.67
C ASN A 40 13.09 2.60 5.76
N ALA A 41 12.67 2.80 7.01
CA ALA A 41 13.52 3.30 8.10
C ALA A 41 14.78 2.44 8.29
N LEU A 42 14.67 1.11 8.10
CA LEU A 42 15.78 0.19 8.22
C LEU A 42 16.88 0.48 7.17
N LEU A 43 16.51 0.89 5.95
CA LEU A 43 17.44 1.25 4.88
C LEU A 43 18.23 2.53 5.19
N LEU A 44 17.77 3.34 6.15
CA LEU A 44 18.41 4.59 6.55
C LEU A 44 19.40 4.41 7.70
N ALA A 45 19.46 3.21 8.31
CA ALA A 45 20.29 2.96 9.49
C ALA A 45 21.80 3.00 9.19
N CYS A 46 22.27 2.26 8.17
CA CYS A 46 23.66 2.31 7.71
C CYS A 46 23.83 1.78 6.28
N LYS A 47 25.00 2.05 5.67
CA LYS A 47 25.32 1.64 4.29
C LYS A 47 25.25 0.12 4.07
N GLN A 48 25.65 -0.67 5.06
CA GLN A 48 25.61 -2.13 4.95
C GLN A 48 24.17 -2.62 4.84
N ILE A 49 23.31 -2.21 5.78
CA ILE A 49 21.88 -2.57 5.78
C ILE A 49 21.22 -2.07 4.48
N HIS A 50 21.53 -0.85 4.05
CA HIS A 50 21.01 -0.31 2.80
C HIS A 50 21.31 -1.24 1.61
N ASN A 51 22.59 -1.59 1.43
CA ASN A 51 23.02 -2.40 0.29
C ASN A 51 22.44 -3.81 0.30
N GLU A 52 22.30 -4.41 1.48
CA GLU A 52 21.78 -5.77 1.64
C GLU A 52 20.24 -5.82 1.49
N ALA A 53 19.54 -4.85 2.09
CA ALA A 53 18.10 -4.92 2.28
C ALA A 53 17.28 -4.17 1.22
N VAL A 54 17.89 -3.30 0.39
CA VAL A 54 17.15 -2.45 -0.57
C VAL A 54 16.31 -3.25 -1.57
N GLN A 55 16.81 -4.39 -2.07
CA GLN A 55 16.06 -5.22 -3.01
C GLN A 55 14.93 -5.97 -2.32
N ILE A 56 15.16 -6.45 -1.09
CA ILE A 56 14.15 -7.11 -0.27
C ILE A 56 13.01 -6.13 0.03
N TYR A 57 13.35 -4.90 0.43
CA TYR A 57 12.40 -3.82 0.64
C TYR A 57 11.57 -3.54 -0.61
N ARG A 58 12.21 -3.35 -1.78
CA ARG A 58 11.50 -3.05 -3.03
C ARG A 58 10.53 -4.17 -3.41
N ALA A 59 10.94 -5.43 -3.27
CA ALA A 59 10.09 -6.58 -3.53
C ALA A 59 8.89 -6.62 -2.58
N ALA A 60 9.11 -6.42 -1.28
CA ALA A 60 8.05 -6.39 -0.27
C ALA A 60 7.08 -5.23 -0.49
N TYR A 61 7.60 -4.03 -0.78
CA TYR A 61 6.81 -2.83 -1.08
C TYR A 61 5.95 -3.01 -2.32
N HIS A 62 6.53 -3.54 -3.40
CA HIS A 62 5.78 -3.87 -4.61
C HIS A 62 4.70 -4.92 -4.34
N ARG A 63 5.05 -5.99 -3.61
CA ARG A 63 4.11 -7.05 -3.25
C ARG A 63 2.94 -6.50 -2.43
N TYR A 64 3.19 -5.61 -1.48
CA TYR A 64 2.14 -4.99 -0.67
C TYR A 64 1.05 -4.36 -1.55
N TRP A 65 1.42 -3.49 -2.49
CA TRP A 65 0.44 -2.83 -3.35
C TRP A 65 -0.22 -3.75 -4.38
N SER A 66 0.50 -4.75 -4.87
CA SER A 66 0.03 -5.64 -5.94
C SER A 66 -0.75 -6.86 -5.47
N THR A 67 -0.68 -7.21 -4.18
CA THR A 67 -1.29 -8.45 -3.67
C THR A 67 -2.24 -8.25 -2.50
N SER A 68 -2.16 -7.13 -1.78
CA SER A 68 -3.14 -6.80 -0.74
C SER A 68 -4.50 -6.46 -1.34
N GLU A 69 -5.57 -6.85 -0.67
CA GLU A 69 -6.93 -6.42 -0.99
C GLU A 69 -7.19 -5.09 -0.28
N PHE A 70 -7.44 -4.02 -1.03
CA PHE A 70 -7.76 -2.71 -0.45
C PHE A 70 -9.26 -2.44 -0.50
N VAL A 71 -9.78 -1.78 0.55
CA VAL A 71 -11.20 -1.43 0.70
C VAL A 71 -11.36 0.08 0.92
N ILE A 72 -12.40 0.66 0.33
CA ILE A 72 -12.87 2.02 0.62
C ILE A 72 -14.34 1.95 1.04
N ASP A 73 -14.66 2.45 2.22
CA ASP A 73 -16.05 2.70 2.61
C ASP A 73 -16.49 4.06 2.03
N ILE A 74 -17.52 4.03 1.17
CA ILE A 74 -18.01 5.23 0.48
C ILE A 74 -18.94 6.06 1.38
N LEU A 75 -19.35 5.54 2.54
CA LEU A 75 -20.30 6.20 3.43
C LEU A 75 -19.65 6.94 4.60
N GLU A 76 -18.38 6.68 4.89
CA GLU A 76 -17.62 7.51 5.83
C GLU A 76 -17.27 8.84 5.16
N SER A 77 -18.24 9.76 5.20
CA SER A 77 -18.12 11.11 4.63
C SER A 77 -17.09 11.98 5.36
N ASP A 78 -16.57 11.54 6.51
CA ASP A 78 -15.61 12.28 7.32
C ASP A 78 -14.35 11.44 7.58
N LEU A 79 -13.48 11.35 6.57
CA LEU A 79 -12.10 10.93 6.82
C LEU A 79 -11.48 11.88 7.84
N THR A 80 -10.86 11.31 8.87
CA THR A 80 -10.07 12.06 9.84
C THR A 80 -8.92 12.79 9.13
N ASP A 81 -8.41 13.86 9.74
CA ASP A 81 -7.25 14.58 9.19
C ASP A 81 -6.02 13.66 9.05
N ASP A 82 -5.88 12.68 9.93
CA ASP A 82 -4.82 11.66 9.88
C ASP A 82 -4.99 10.72 8.68
N GLU A 83 -6.21 10.28 8.39
CA GLU A 83 -6.53 9.45 7.21
C GLU A 83 -6.34 10.22 5.90
N LYS A 84 -6.77 11.49 5.85
CA LYS A 84 -6.49 12.37 4.71
C LYS A 84 -4.98 12.53 4.52
N ALA A 85 -4.23 12.75 5.59
CA ALA A 85 -2.78 12.85 5.53
C ALA A 85 -2.13 11.53 5.09
N ALA A 86 -2.68 10.37 5.48
CA ALA A 86 -2.21 9.07 5.05
C ALA A 86 -2.42 8.87 3.54
N ILE A 87 -3.62 9.17 3.02
CA ILE A 87 -3.91 9.09 1.58
C ILE A 87 -2.94 9.98 0.78
N ARG A 88 -2.66 11.20 1.25
CA ARG A 88 -1.70 12.11 0.60
C ARG A 88 -0.28 11.57 0.49
N ARG A 89 0.11 10.62 1.35
CA ARG A 89 1.44 9.99 1.32
C ARG A 89 1.53 8.83 0.32
N ILE A 90 0.39 8.34 -0.18
CA ILE A 90 0.35 7.27 -1.18
C ILE A 90 0.73 7.87 -2.53
N HIS A 91 1.78 7.32 -3.15
CA HIS A 91 2.22 7.81 -4.45
C HIS A 91 1.27 7.30 -5.56
N PRO A 92 0.97 8.09 -6.61
CA PRO A 92 0.09 7.65 -7.69
C PRO A 92 0.50 6.31 -8.34
N GLN A 93 1.80 6.08 -8.50
CA GLN A 93 2.34 4.81 -9.03
C GLN A 93 2.04 3.60 -8.14
N ASP A 94 1.78 3.79 -6.86
CA ASP A 94 1.41 2.70 -5.96
C ASP A 94 -0.05 2.31 -6.16
N VAL A 95 -0.91 3.30 -6.36
CA VAL A 95 -2.32 3.10 -6.72
C VAL A 95 -2.44 2.33 -8.04
N GLU A 96 -1.60 2.64 -9.03
CA GLU A 96 -1.56 1.92 -10.31
C GLU A 96 -1.20 0.44 -10.18
N ARG A 97 -0.50 0.05 -9.12
CA ARG A 97 -0.12 -1.35 -8.86
C ARG A 97 -1.25 -2.17 -8.23
N ILE A 98 -2.29 -1.52 -7.72
CA ILE A 98 -3.42 -2.20 -7.10
C ILE A 98 -4.23 -2.89 -8.20
N PRO A 99 -4.34 -4.24 -8.16
CA PRO A 99 -5.03 -4.99 -9.20
C PRO A 99 -6.55 -4.79 -9.11
N SER A 100 -7.05 -4.65 -7.88
CA SER A 100 -8.45 -4.40 -7.62
C SER A 100 -8.68 -3.65 -6.32
N LEU A 101 -9.70 -2.81 -6.30
CA LEU A 101 -10.13 -2.05 -5.14
C LEU A 101 -11.57 -2.44 -4.81
N ILE A 102 -11.86 -2.69 -3.55
CA ILE A 102 -13.22 -3.02 -3.10
C ILE A 102 -13.85 -1.73 -2.57
N LEU A 103 -14.98 -1.36 -3.14
CA LEU A 103 -15.82 -0.28 -2.66
C LEU A 103 -16.93 -0.90 -1.82
N THR A 104 -17.04 -0.51 -0.56
CA THR A 104 -18.12 -0.96 0.31
C THR A 104 -19.05 0.19 0.66
N ASN A 105 -20.32 -0.14 0.84
CA ASN A 105 -21.27 0.68 1.57
C ASN A 105 -22.07 -0.24 2.53
N HIS A 106 -22.90 0.30 3.42
CA HIS A 106 -23.68 -0.50 4.39
C HIS A 106 -24.62 -1.56 3.77
N THR A 107 -24.82 -1.54 2.45
CA THR A 107 -25.80 -2.36 1.73
C THR A 107 -25.20 -3.26 0.65
N ALA A 108 -23.96 -3.01 0.22
CA ALA A 108 -23.35 -3.64 -0.95
C ALA A 108 -21.83 -3.47 -0.94
N ALA A 109 -21.16 -4.40 -1.62
CA ALA A 109 -19.73 -4.33 -1.92
C ALA A 109 -19.52 -4.52 -3.43
N TRP A 110 -18.71 -3.66 -4.03
CA TRP A 110 -18.33 -3.70 -5.43
C TRP A 110 -16.82 -3.91 -5.54
N ARG A 111 -16.37 -4.78 -6.43
CA ARG A 111 -14.95 -4.96 -6.73
C ARG A 111 -14.64 -4.30 -8.06
N LEU A 112 -13.72 -3.34 -8.04
CA LEU A 112 -13.20 -2.65 -9.20
C LEU A 112 -11.90 -3.31 -9.63
N GLU A 113 -11.80 -3.78 -10.88
CA GLU A 113 -10.58 -4.38 -11.43
C GLU A 113 -9.86 -3.40 -12.36
N ASN A 114 -8.53 -3.33 -12.27
CA ASN A 114 -7.68 -2.41 -13.04
C ASN A 114 -7.35 -2.93 -14.48
N ASN A 115 -8.05 -3.97 -14.95
CA ASN A 115 -7.68 -4.78 -16.12
C ASN A 115 -8.53 -4.51 -17.38
N GLY A 116 -9.17 -3.35 -17.50
CA GLY A 116 -9.78 -2.88 -18.76
C GLY A 116 -11.12 -3.53 -19.14
N ARG A 117 -11.73 -4.36 -18.29
CA ARG A 117 -13.15 -4.70 -18.37
C ARG A 117 -13.94 -3.75 -17.47
N THR A 118 -14.75 -2.89 -18.09
CA THR A 118 -15.62 -1.93 -17.39
C THR A 118 -16.62 -2.70 -16.53
N GLU A 119 -16.88 -2.32 -15.29
CA GLU A 119 -17.09 -0.95 -14.81
C GLU A 119 -15.83 -0.27 -14.26
N VAL A 120 -15.08 0.42 -15.15
CA VAL A 120 -13.81 1.08 -14.80
C VAL A 120 -14.15 2.37 -14.07
N MET A 121 -13.96 2.32 -12.77
CA MET A 121 -13.79 3.47 -11.90
C MET A 121 -12.28 3.63 -11.67
N THR A 122 -11.62 4.55 -12.39
CA THR A 122 -10.22 4.85 -12.11
C THR A 122 -10.19 5.74 -10.86
N PRO A 123 -9.61 5.30 -9.73
CA PRO A 123 -9.33 6.20 -8.63
C PRO A 123 -8.38 7.27 -9.15
N ARG A 124 -8.85 8.51 -9.21
CA ARG A 124 -8.01 9.67 -9.53
C ARG A 124 -7.73 10.40 -8.23
N PHE A 125 -6.46 10.53 -7.93
CA PHE A 125 -6.01 11.51 -6.96
C PHE A 125 -6.06 12.88 -7.63
N ASP A 126 -6.87 13.77 -7.09
CA ASP A 126 -6.85 15.18 -7.44
C ASP A 126 -5.69 15.84 -6.69
N GLU A 127 -4.66 16.25 -7.43
CA GLU A 127 -3.47 16.88 -6.85
C GLU A 127 -3.77 18.26 -6.25
N ASP A 128 -4.77 18.98 -6.78
CA ASP A 128 -5.12 20.32 -6.32
C ASP A 128 -5.88 20.26 -4.98
N ASN A 129 -6.82 19.32 -4.87
CA ASN A 129 -7.66 19.16 -3.68
C ASN A 129 -7.13 18.11 -2.70
N HIS A 130 -6.13 17.31 -3.11
CA HIS A 130 -5.63 16.15 -2.37
C HIS A 130 -6.73 15.16 -1.96
N GLU A 131 -7.71 14.99 -2.83
CA GLU A 131 -8.85 14.11 -2.62
C GLU A 131 -8.77 12.93 -3.59
N LEU A 132 -9.07 11.73 -3.08
CA LEU A 132 -9.15 10.54 -3.90
C LEU A 132 -10.59 10.40 -4.39
N TYR A 133 -10.82 10.72 -5.66
CA TYR A 133 -12.14 10.57 -6.26
C TYR A 133 -12.20 9.31 -7.10
N VAL A 134 -13.29 8.57 -6.94
CA VAL A 134 -13.56 7.43 -7.78
C VAL A 134 -14.43 7.88 -8.95
N VAL A 135 -13.84 8.03 -10.14
CA VAL A 135 -14.58 8.50 -11.33
C VAL A 135 -15.36 7.33 -11.93
N VAL A 136 -16.67 7.26 -11.68
CA VAL A 136 -17.56 6.29 -12.36
C VAL A 136 -17.67 6.65 -13.83
N LYS A 137 -17.08 5.85 -14.73
CA LYS A 137 -17.50 5.87 -16.14
C LYS A 137 -18.62 4.89 -16.34
N THR A 138 -19.86 5.36 -16.27
CA THR A 138 -21.00 4.58 -16.76
C THR A 138 -20.92 4.51 -18.28
N ARG A 139 -20.81 3.31 -18.83
CA ARG A 139 -21.00 3.10 -20.27
C ARG A 139 -22.50 2.95 -20.51
N THR A 140 -23.18 4.05 -20.83
CA THR A 140 -24.53 3.99 -21.41
C THR A 140 -24.43 3.23 -22.73
N ARG A 141 -25.09 2.07 -22.82
CA ARG A 141 -25.32 1.37 -24.09
C ARG A 141 -26.12 2.31 -25.00
N GLY A 142 -25.52 2.70 -26.14
CA GLY A 142 -26.25 3.22 -27.30
C GLY A 142 -26.84 2.09 -28.12
#